data_AF-A0A524PKU2-F1
#
_entry.id   AF-A0A524PKU2-F1
#
_cell.length_a   1.000
_cell.length_b   1.000
_cell.length_c   1.000
_cell.angle_alpha   90.00
_cell.angle_beta   90.00
_cell.angle_gamma   90.00
#
_symmetry.space_group_name_H-M   'P 1'
#
loop_
_entity.id
_entity.type
_entity.pdbx_description
1 polymer ?
#
loop_
_entity_poly.entity_id
_entity_poly.type
_entity_poly.pdbx_seq_one_letter_code
_entity_poly.pdbx_strand_id
1 'polypeptide(L)'
;MRKNQRIAIFIMGFAWPLVGLGYMALQFGYLPSGLSLFAQAIGLFLAGTLSGALYLTVRRVFESSIGAGLINVGYILFAPIAVLTALIAPGLVEEAGSPVAFILVTPIMICLYATAAMAAGLGLTGSLAIAARILVDRSQPPSEQVAEVVNYNN
;
A
#
# COMPACT_ATOMS: atom_id res chain seq x y z
N MET A 1 -12.51 -11.45 9.57
CA MET A 1 -11.52 -11.43 8.46
C MET A 1 -11.33 -12.87 7.96
N ARG A 2 -11.46 -13.12 6.66
CA ARG A 2 -11.39 -14.49 6.10
C ARG A 2 -9.97 -15.05 6.20
N LYS A 3 -9.80 -16.37 6.36
CA LYS A 3 -8.48 -17.05 6.49
C LYS A 3 -7.49 -16.62 5.40
N ASN A 4 -7.97 -16.54 4.16
CA ASN A 4 -7.15 -16.15 3.00
C ASN A 4 -6.62 -14.72 3.08
N GLN A 5 -7.39 -13.80 3.69
CA GLN A 5 -6.97 -12.40 3.86
C GLN A 5 -5.87 -12.27 4.92
N ARG A 6 -5.93 -13.08 5.98
CA ARG A 6 -4.86 -13.14 6.99
C ARG A 6 -3.56 -13.62 6.36
N ILE A 7 -3.63 -14.71 5.59
CA ILE A 7 -2.47 -15.26 4.88
C ILE A 7 -1.88 -14.22 3.91
N ALA A 8 -2.71 -13.53 3.13
CA ALA A 8 -2.26 -12.48 2.22
C ALA A 8 -1.52 -11.34 2.94
N ILE A 9 -2.03 -10.90 4.10
CA ILE A 9 -1.36 -9.87 4.92
C ILE A 9 0.00 -10.35 5.42
N PHE A 10 0.09 -11.59 5.90
CA PHE A 10 1.38 -12.16 6.32
C PHE A 10 2.37 -12.27 5.15
N ILE A 11 1.91 -12.71 3.97
CA ILE A 11 2.76 -12.77 2.78
C ILE A 11 3.28 -11.39 2.41
N MET A 12 2.42 -10.35 2.40
CA MET A 12 2.86 -8.98 2.16
C MET A 12 3.82 -8.49 3.26
N GLY A 13 3.56 -8.83 4.52
CA GLY A 13 4.45 -8.55 5.64
C GLY A 13 5.85 -9.11 5.43
N PHE A 14 5.98 -10.37 5.01
CA PHE A 14 7.29 -10.99 4.74
C PHE A 14 7.95 -10.52 3.44
N ALA A 15 7.16 -10.12 2.44
CA ALA A 15 7.70 -9.59 1.18
C ALA A 15 8.50 -8.30 1.41
N TRP A 16 8.08 -7.46 2.35
CA TRP A 16 8.69 -6.16 2.59
C TRP A 16 10.13 -6.22 3.12
N PRO A 17 10.47 -7.01 4.17
CA PRO A 17 11.85 -7.25 4.58
C PRO A 17 12.71 -7.82 3.46
N LEU A 18 12.18 -8.78 2.68
CA LEU A 18 12.93 -9.40 1.58
C LEU A 18 13.28 -8.38 0.50
N VAL A 19 12.30 -7.57 0.09
CA VAL A 19 12.50 -6.53 -0.92
C VAL A 19 13.37 -5.40 -0.38
N GLY A 20 13.11 -4.91 0.83
CA GLY A 20 13.85 -3.78 1.41
C GLY A 20 15.31 -4.12 1.71
N LEU A 21 15.57 -5.25 2.38
CA LEU A 21 16.93 -5.70 2.67
C LEU A 21 17.66 -6.18 1.41
N GLY A 22 16.94 -6.86 0.50
CA GLY A 22 17.49 -7.24 -0.81
C GLY A 22 17.87 -6.02 -1.63
N TYR A 23 17.05 -4.97 -1.63
CA TYR A 23 17.37 -3.70 -2.27
C TYR A 23 18.60 -3.04 -1.64
N MET A 24 18.72 -3.03 -0.30
CA MET A 24 19.93 -2.51 0.34
C MET A 24 21.20 -3.26 -0.06
N ALA A 25 21.14 -4.59 -0.07
CA ALA A 25 22.27 -5.43 -0.47
C ALA A 25 22.69 -5.18 -1.92
N LEU A 26 21.73 -5.08 -2.85
CA LEU A 26 22.00 -4.95 -4.28
C LEU A 26 22.37 -3.52 -4.69
N GLN A 27 21.65 -2.51 -4.17
CA GLN A 27 21.80 -1.13 -4.60
C GLN A 27 22.90 -0.39 -3.81
N PHE A 28 22.97 -0.62 -2.50
CA PHE A 28 23.92 0.11 -1.64
C PHE A 28 25.16 -0.73 -1.29
N GLY A 29 25.23 -1.99 -1.72
CA GLY A 29 26.34 -2.90 -1.40
C GLY A 29 26.51 -3.13 0.11
N TYR A 30 25.47 -2.84 0.88
CA TYR A 30 25.50 -2.82 2.34
C TYR A 30 24.28 -3.56 2.87
N LEU A 31 24.54 -4.49 3.79
CA LEU A 31 23.49 -5.11 4.58
C LEU A 31 23.71 -4.70 6.04
N PRO A 32 22.69 -4.14 6.71
CA PRO A 32 22.76 -3.88 8.14
C PRO A 32 23.16 -5.15 8.90
N SER A 33 23.88 -5.02 10.01
CA SER A 33 24.30 -6.16 10.83
C SER A 33 23.93 -5.98 12.30
N GLY A 34 23.96 -7.08 13.06
CA GLY A 34 23.63 -7.09 14.48
C GLY A 34 22.20 -6.62 14.77
N LEU A 35 22.01 -5.83 15.82
CA LEU A 35 20.69 -5.37 16.26
C LEU A 35 20.00 -4.43 15.25
N SER A 36 20.77 -3.73 14.40
CA SER A 36 20.23 -2.86 13.35
C SER A 36 19.49 -3.67 12.28
N LEU A 37 20.03 -4.84 11.89
CA LEU A 37 19.36 -5.75 10.96
C LEU A 37 18.00 -6.20 11.49
N PHE A 38 17.94 -6.62 12.76
CA PHE A 38 16.69 -7.05 13.38
C PHE A 38 15.68 -5.90 13.47
N ALA A 39 16.12 -4.71 13.88
CA ALA A 39 15.25 -3.54 13.97
C ALA A 39 14.66 -3.17 12.59
N GLN A 40 15.47 -3.17 11.55
CA GLN A 40 15.01 -2.90 10.18
C GLN A 40 14.09 -3.99 9.65
N ALA A 41 14.43 -5.27 9.86
CA ALA A 41 13.59 -6.39 9.43
C ALA A 41 12.21 -6.36 10.12
N ILE A 42 12.17 -6.09 11.43
CA ILE A 42 10.92 -5.96 12.19
C ILE A 42 10.13 -4.75 11.70
N GLY A 43 10.77 -3.59 11.54
CA GLY A 43 10.13 -2.39 11.01
C GLY A 43 9.51 -2.64 9.63
N LEU A 44 10.26 -3.22 8.70
CA LEU A 44 9.80 -3.53 7.35
C LEU A 44 8.68 -4.55 7.36
N PHE A 45 8.73 -5.54 8.25
CA PHE A 45 7.68 -6.53 8.41
C PHE A 45 6.37 -5.90 8.88
N LEU A 46 6.44 -5.04 9.90
CA LEU A 46 5.30 -4.31 10.42
C LEU A 46 4.72 -3.36 9.36
N ALA A 47 5.58 -2.61 8.67
CA ALA A 47 5.20 -1.73 7.57
C ALA A 47 4.49 -2.50 6.44
N GLY A 48 5.02 -3.66 6.04
CA GLY A 48 4.40 -4.52 5.03
C GLY A 48 3.06 -5.11 5.46
N THR A 49 2.96 -5.48 6.73
CA THR A 49 1.70 -5.97 7.33
C THR A 49 0.64 -4.88 7.32
N LEU A 50 0.98 -3.66 7.75
CA LEU A 50 0.09 -2.50 7.75
C LEU A 50 -0.30 -2.08 6.34
N SER A 51 0.66 -2.05 5.41
CA SER A 51 0.44 -1.76 3.99
C SER A 51 -0.52 -2.77 3.36
N GLY A 52 -0.33 -4.07 3.61
CA GLY A 52 -1.23 -5.10 3.10
C GLY A 52 -2.62 -5.03 3.70
N ALA A 53 -2.74 -4.71 5.00
CA ALA A 53 -4.03 -4.48 5.64
C ALA A 53 -4.75 -3.26 5.04
N LEU A 54 -4.03 -2.16 4.81
CA LEU A 54 -4.56 -0.95 4.19
C LEU A 54 -5.03 -1.23 2.76
N TYR A 55 -4.19 -1.86 1.94
CA TYR A 55 -4.54 -2.26 0.58
C TYR A 55 -5.81 -3.11 0.53
N LEU A 56 -5.90 -4.16 1.35
CA LEU A 56 -7.09 -5.01 1.37
C LEU A 56 -8.33 -4.27 1.86
N THR A 57 -8.17 -3.29 2.74
CA THR A 57 -9.29 -2.46 3.23
C THR A 57 -9.81 -1.56 2.11
N VAL A 58 -8.92 -0.83 1.44
CA VAL A 58 -9.28 0.05 0.32
C VAL A 58 -9.84 -0.78 -0.84
N ARG A 59 -9.19 -1.89 -1.22
CA ARG A 59 -9.61 -2.76 -2.32
C ARG A 59 -11.02 -3.32 -2.15
N ARG A 60 -11.49 -3.55 -0.91
CA ARG A 60 -12.85 -4.03 -0.63
C ARG A 60 -13.94 -3.01 -0.95
N VAL A 61 -13.61 -1.72 -0.95
CA VAL A 61 -14.58 -0.64 -1.22
C VAL A 61 -14.92 -0.58 -2.72
N PHE A 62 -14.00 -1.02 -3.59
CA PHE A 62 -14.15 -0.93 -5.04
C PHE A 62 -14.56 -2.27 -5.65
N GLU A 63 -15.84 -2.42 -5.98
CA GLU A 63 -16.36 -3.63 -6.63
C GLU A 63 -16.15 -3.64 -8.15
N SER A 64 -16.04 -2.47 -8.78
CA SER A 64 -15.83 -2.35 -10.23
C SER A 64 -14.43 -2.79 -10.66
N SER A 65 -14.31 -3.44 -11.83
CA SER A 65 -13.02 -3.88 -12.39
C SER A 65 -12.04 -2.71 -12.61
N ILE A 66 -12.55 -1.53 -12.98
CA ILE A 66 -11.75 -0.32 -13.19
C ILE A 66 -11.21 0.20 -11.85
N GLY A 67 -12.07 0.31 -10.83
CA GLY A 67 -11.65 0.77 -9.52
C GLY A 67 -10.68 -0.20 -8.85
N ALA A 68 -10.98 -1.49 -8.94
CA ALA A 68 -10.08 -2.56 -8.55
C ALA A 68 -8.69 -2.46 -9.22
N GLY A 69 -8.67 -2.25 -10.54
CA GLY A 69 -7.45 -2.10 -11.32
C GLY A 69 -6.61 -0.91 -10.87
N LEU A 70 -7.24 0.26 -10.69
CA LEU A 70 -6.58 1.48 -10.22
C LEU A 70 -5.93 1.30 -8.85
N ILE A 71 -6.62 0.64 -7.91
CA ILE A 71 -6.06 0.34 -6.58
C ILE A 71 -4.87 -0.63 -6.66
N ASN A 72 -4.95 -1.66 -7.51
CA ASN A 72 -3.85 -2.61 -7.71
C ASN A 72 -2.61 -1.92 -8.31
N VAL A 73 -2.82 -1.10 -9.33
CA VAL A 73 -1.75 -0.30 -9.96
C VAL A 73 -1.15 0.68 -8.94
N GLY A 74 -2.00 1.35 -8.16
CA GLY A 74 -1.56 2.22 -7.07
C GLY A 74 -0.67 1.48 -6.08
N TYR A 75 -1.08 0.29 -5.63
CA TYR A 75 -0.26 -0.51 -4.72
C TYR A 75 1.11 -0.85 -5.33
N ILE A 76 1.14 -1.32 -6.58
CA ILE A 76 2.38 -1.71 -7.27
C ILE A 76 3.33 -0.53 -7.47
N LEU A 77 2.80 0.66 -7.79
CA LEU A 77 3.62 1.86 -8.01
C LEU A 77 4.15 2.45 -6.70
N PHE A 78 3.31 2.48 -5.65
CA PHE A 78 3.65 3.14 -4.40
C PHE A 78 4.35 2.23 -3.39
N ALA A 79 4.24 0.90 -3.49
CA ALA A 79 4.96 -0.01 -2.60
C ALA A 79 6.49 0.13 -2.69
N PRO A 80 7.13 0.20 -3.88
CA PRO A 80 8.56 0.47 -3.99
C PRO A 80 8.96 1.82 -3.38
N ILE A 81 8.16 2.87 -3.62
CA ILE A 81 8.39 4.20 -3.04
C ILE A 81 8.30 4.15 -1.52
N ALA A 82 7.31 3.45 -0.98
CA ALA A 82 7.12 3.29 0.45
C ALA A 82 8.26 2.49 1.10
N VAL A 83 8.80 1.47 0.40
CA VAL A 83 10.00 0.76 0.86
C VAL A 83 11.19 1.72 0.88
N LEU A 84 11.41 2.50 -0.18
CA LEU A 84 12.51 3.48 -0.24
C LEU A 84 12.42 4.53 0.88
N THR A 85 11.24 5.13 1.10
CA THR A 85 11.07 6.12 2.18
C THR A 85 11.32 5.49 3.55
N ALA A 86 10.90 4.25 3.74
CA ALA A 86 11.11 3.53 4.99
C ALA A 86 12.59 3.20 5.22
N LEU A 87 13.36 2.88 4.17
CA LEU A 87 14.80 2.64 4.28
C LEU A 87 15.61 3.90 4.59
N ILE A 88 15.13 5.08 4.16
CA ILE A 88 15.78 6.37 4.45
C ILE A 88 15.46 6.86 5.87
N ALA A 89 14.27 6.55 6.39
CA ALA A 89 13.75 7.11 7.64
C ALA A 89 14.66 6.91 8.88
N PRO A 90 15.33 5.76 9.09
CA PRO A 90 16.22 5.56 10.24
C PRO A 90 17.43 6.49 10.23
N GLY A 91 17.99 6.79 9.06
CA GLY A 91 19.14 7.68 8.91
C GLY A 91 18.86 9.13 9.35
N LEU A 92 17.58 9.54 9.36
CA LEU A 92 17.16 10.85 9.86
C LEU A 92 17.22 10.97 11.40
N VAL A 93 17.38 9.85 12.11
CA VAL A 93 17.36 9.78 13.58
C VAL A 93 18.71 9.33 14.17
N GLU A 94 19.62 8.79 13.35
CA GLU A 94 20.98 8.44 13.80
C GLU A 94 21.73 9.61 14.43
N GLU A 95 21.38 10.85 14.07
CA GLU A 95 21.91 12.08 14.68
C GLU A 95 21.55 12.26 16.17
N ALA A 96 20.59 11.48 16.70
CA ALA A 96 20.11 11.61 18.09
C ALA A 96 20.93 10.82 19.15
N GLY A 97 21.96 10.07 18.74
CA GLY A 97 23.09 9.71 19.62
C GLY A 97 22.96 8.51 20.58
N SER A 98 21.83 7.80 20.66
CA SER A 98 21.69 6.61 21.54
C SER A 98 21.37 5.31 20.78
N PRO A 99 22.18 4.23 20.95
CA PRO A 99 21.94 2.91 20.32
C PRO A 99 20.60 2.27 20.71
N VAL A 100 20.14 2.49 21.94
CA VAL A 100 18.86 1.96 22.44
C VAL A 100 17.68 2.73 21.81
N ALA A 101 17.82 4.05 21.69
CA ALA A 101 16.83 4.86 20.99
C ALA A 101 16.75 4.46 19.51
N PHE A 102 17.88 4.15 18.89
CA PHE A 102 17.91 3.69 17.50
C PHE A 102 17.09 2.41 17.28
N ILE A 103 17.23 1.40 18.15
CA ILE A 103 16.51 0.12 18.04
C ILE A 103 14.99 0.30 18.20
N LEU A 104 14.56 1.19 19.10
CA LEU A 104 13.14 1.44 19.36
C LEU A 104 12.50 2.35 18.31
N VAL A 105 13.22 3.39 17.87
CA VAL A 105 12.68 4.40 16.97
C VAL A 105 12.73 3.95 15.51
N THR A 106 13.71 3.14 15.11
CA THR A 106 13.86 2.63 13.74
C THR A 106 12.58 1.93 13.23
N PRO A 107 12.01 0.92 13.94
CA PRO A 107 10.78 0.28 13.49
C PRO A 107 9.59 1.25 13.38
N ILE A 108 9.50 2.21 14.31
CA ILE A 108 8.43 3.20 14.33
C ILE A 108 8.54 4.12 13.11
N MET A 109 9.73 4.63 12.82
CA MET A 109 9.98 5.52 11.68
C MET A 109 9.75 4.81 10.36
N ILE A 110 10.25 3.57 10.22
CA ILE A 110 9.97 2.72 9.05
C ILE A 110 8.46 2.59 8.85
N CYS A 111 7.71 2.30 9.91
CA CYS A 111 6.25 2.20 9.82
C CYS A 111 5.61 3.53 9.41
N LEU A 112 5.95 4.65 10.05
CA LEU A 112 5.35 5.95 9.76
C LEU A 112 5.59 6.39 8.31
N TYR A 113 6.84 6.33 7.84
CA TYR A 113 7.19 6.79 6.49
C TYR A 113 6.66 5.86 5.40
N ALA A 114 6.69 4.54 5.63
CA ALA A 114 6.08 3.58 4.72
C ALA A 114 4.56 3.79 4.61
N THR A 115 3.88 3.89 5.76
CA THR A 115 2.42 4.01 5.79
C THR A 115 1.95 5.35 5.24
N ALA A 116 2.68 6.44 5.48
CA ALA A 116 2.40 7.74 4.88
C ALA A 116 2.45 7.69 3.35
N ALA A 117 3.52 7.11 2.78
CA ALA A 117 3.66 6.95 1.33
C ALA A 117 2.56 6.06 0.74
N MET A 118 2.25 4.93 1.40
CA MET A 118 1.19 4.03 0.97
C MET A 118 -0.20 4.67 1.06
N ALA A 119 -0.50 5.39 2.14
CA ALA A 119 -1.76 6.07 2.34
C ALA A 119 -1.96 7.18 1.29
N ALA A 120 -0.91 7.94 0.98
CA ALA A 120 -0.95 8.94 -0.09
C ALA A 120 -1.24 8.28 -1.45
N GLY A 121 -0.52 7.21 -1.80
CA GLY A 121 -0.70 6.51 -3.08
C GLY A 121 -2.07 5.86 -3.25
N LEU A 122 -2.55 5.16 -2.22
CA LEU A 122 -3.87 4.53 -2.23
C LEU A 122 -4.99 5.57 -2.16
N GLY A 123 -4.78 6.69 -1.48
CA GLY A 123 -5.71 7.81 -1.46
C GLY A 123 -5.88 8.43 -2.85
N LEU A 124 -4.78 8.73 -3.54
CA LEU A 124 -4.80 9.28 -4.90
C LEU A 124 -5.49 8.33 -5.89
N THR A 125 -5.09 7.05 -5.90
CA THR A 125 -5.67 6.06 -6.80
C THR A 125 -7.12 5.72 -6.46
N GLY A 126 -7.48 5.75 -5.17
CA GLY A 126 -8.87 5.66 -4.73
C GLY A 126 -9.74 6.82 -5.21
N SER A 127 -9.26 8.06 -5.12
CA SER A 127 -9.97 9.23 -5.66
C SER A 127 -10.14 9.15 -7.17
N LEU A 128 -9.11 8.69 -7.90
CA LEU A 128 -9.24 8.43 -9.34
C LEU A 128 -10.28 7.33 -9.64
N ALA A 129 -10.31 6.25 -8.86
CA ALA A 129 -11.27 5.18 -9.03
C ALA A 129 -12.72 5.67 -8.82
N ILE A 130 -12.94 6.56 -7.85
CA ILE A 130 -14.23 7.20 -7.63
C ILE A 130 -14.60 8.09 -8.82
N ALA A 131 -13.68 8.94 -9.28
CA ALA A 131 -13.91 9.83 -10.42
C ALA A 131 -14.22 9.06 -11.72
N ALA A 132 -13.48 7.99 -11.99
CA ALA A 132 -13.70 7.11 -13.14
C ALA A 132 -15.09 6.46 -13.08
N ARG A 133 -15.53 6.00 -11.91
CA ARG A 133 -16.89 5.47 -11.72
C ARG A 133 -17.95 6.52 -12.04
N ILE A 134 -17.82 7.74 -11.51
CA ILE A 134 -18.77 8.83 -11.77
C ILE A 134 -18.88 9.14 -13.27
N LEU A 135 -17.76 9.11 -14.00
CA LEU A 135 -17.75 9.33 -15.44
C LEU A 135 -18.43 8.19 -16.21
N VAL A 136 -18.19 6.94 -15.81
CA VAL A 136 -18.85 5.77 -16.40
C VAL A 136 -20.36 5.83 -16.17
N ASP A 137 -20.79 6.08 -14.94
CA ASP A 137 -22.22 6.17 -14.59
C ASP A 137 -22.94 7.28 -15.38
N ARG A 138 -22.24 8.40 -15.68
CA ARG A 138 -22.78 9.49 -16.51
C ARG A 138 -22.80 9.19 -18.00
N SER A 139 -21.96 8.26 -18.46
CA SER A 139 -21.83 7.90 -19.88
C SER A 139 -22.80 6.79 -20.30
N GLN A 140 -23.43 6.11 -19.34
CA GLN A 140 -24.46 5.12 -19.65
C GLN A 140 -25.72 5.83 -20.16
N PRO A 141 -26.22 5.50 -21.36
CA PRO A 141 -27.53 5.99 -21.81
C PRO A 141 -28.60 5.49 -20.83
N PRO A 142 -29.72 6.21 -20.65
CA PRO A 142 -30.81 5.78 -19.79
C PRO A 142 -31.34 4.43 -20.31
N SER A 143 -30.93 3.34 -19.68
CA SER A 143 -31.44 2.01 -19.99
C SER A 143 -32.88 1.92 -19.46
N GLU A 144 -33.80 1.55 -20.36
CA GLU A 144 -35.14 1.03 -20.04
C GLU A 144 -36.25 2.00 -19.58
N GLN A 145 -36.27 3.26 -20.04
CA GLN A 145 -37.54 4.03 -20.02
C GLN A 145 -38.12 4.28 -21.41
N VAL A 146 -37.36 4.09 -22.49
CA VAL A 146 -37.88 4.33 -23.85
C VAL A 146 -38.52 3.09 -24.48
N ALA A 147 -38.16 1.87 -24.03
CA ALA A 147 -38.75 0.64 -24.56
C ALA A 147 -40.16 0.35 -24.00
N GLU A 148 -40.49 0.83 -22.80
CA GLU A 148 -41.81 0.62 -22.19
C GLU A 148 -42.86 1.60 -22.75
N VAL A 149 -42.47 2.83 -23.10
CA VAL A 149 -43.39 3.84 -23.67
C VAL A 149 -43.80 3.52 -25.12
N VAL A 150 -42.96 2.79 -25.88
CA VAL A 150 -43.29 2.39 -27.25
C VAL A 150 -44.25 1.19 -27.29
N ASN A 151 -44.22 0.32 -26.28
CA ASN A 151 -45.13 -0.84 -26.21
C ASN A 151 -46.50 -0.53 -25.60
N TYR A 152 -46.69 0.65 -24.99
CA TYR A 152 -48.01 1.07 -24.49
C TYR A 152 -48.88 1.76 -25.56
N ASN A 153 -48.30 2.07 -26.73
CA ASN A 153 -48.94 2.83 -27.80
C ASN A 153 -49.21 2.02 -29.09
N ASN A 154 -49.13 0.68 -29.04
CA ASN A 154 -49.53 -0.22 -30.14
C ASN A 154 -50.60 -1.21 -29.70
#